data_AF-A0A520K178-F1
#
_entry.id   AF-A0A520K178-F1
#
_cell.length_a   1.000
_cell.length_b   1.000
_cell.length_c   1.000
_cell.angle_alpha   90.00
_cell.angle_beta   90.00
_cell.angle_gamma   90.00
#
_symmetry.space_group_name_H-M   'P 1'
#
loop_
_entity.id
_entity.type
_entity.pdbx_description
1 polymer ?
#
loop_
_entity_poly.entity_id
_entity_poly.type
_entity_poly.pdbx_seq_one_letter_code
_entity_poly.pdbx_strand_id
1 'polypeptide(L)'
;MIIEPEYHILDGFTIDDFENIMLQSEVSDVAADPAARTMLEKADAMVEQKRPKILVVDDEPMNIELFEAQLGAAGYEVVAAYSGEEALKKVEGEPPDLILLDAVMPGLNGFEIIKMLRGKAETLFIPVVMVTALNEMRYKIQAIESGVDNFLTRPVNSLELITQIKSLLRIKYMYNELIERKISPIRAEKESFKRKLREKSRDSLDAKGVSEYVALLTKHINGDHQSPL
;
A
#
# COMPACT_ATOMS: atom_id res chain seq x y z
N MET A 1 22.69 -33.15 -34.66
CA MET A 1 21.34 -33.71 -34.42
C MET A 1 21.26 -33.95 -32.93
N ILE A 2 20.76 -32.96 -32.20
CA ILE A 2 20.61 -33.03 -30.74
C ILE A 2 19.29 -33.76 -30.51
N ILE A 3 19.36 -34.89 -29.82
CA ILE A 3 18.18 -35.66 -29.40
C ILE A 3 17.72 -35.05 -28.09
N GLU A 4 16.56 -34.40 -28.08
CA GLU A 4 15.90 -34.01 -26.83
C GLU A 4 15.09 -35.20 -26.28
N PRO A 5 15.04 -35.39 -24.94
CA PRO A 5 14.29 -36.49 -24.35
C PRO A 5 12.80 -36.14 -24.25
N GLU A 6 11.94 -37.02 -24.77
CA GLU A 6 10.48 -36.94 -24.59
C GLU A 6 10.12 -37.25 -23.14
N TYR A 7 9.66 -36.24 -22.39
CA TYR A 7 8.98 -36.44 -21.11
C TYR A 7 7.54 -36.88 -21.38
N HIS A 8 7.26 -38.17 -21.19
CA HIS A 8 5.90 -38.67 -21.11
C HIS A 8 5.27 -38.22 -19.78
N ILE A 9 4.53 -37.12 -19.82
CA ILE A 9 3.54 -36.78 -18.79
C ILE A 9 2.42 -37.83 -18.90
N LEU A 10 2.00 -38.40 -17.77
CA LEU A 10 0.88 -39.35 -17.71
C LEU A 10 -0.33 -38.81 -18.50
N ASP A 11 -0.93 -39.66 -19.35
CA ASP A 11 -2.03 -39.27 -20.24
C ASP A 11 -3.10 -38.45 -19.50
N GLY A 12 -3.26 -37.19 -19.90
CA GLY A 12 -4.29 -36.28 -19.41
C GLY A 12 -3.84 -35.18 -18.44
N PHE A 13 -2.55 -35.08 -18.09
CA PHE A 13 -2.01 -33.96 -17.32
C PHE A 13 -1.30 -32.95 -18.23
N THR A 14 -1.72 -31.69 -18.21
CA THR A 14 -1.02 -30.59 -18.87
C THR A 14 0.03 -29.96 -17.95
N ILE A 15 0.99 -29.20 -18.51
CA ILE A 15 1.93 -28.40 -17.71
C ILE A 15 1.17 -27.41 -16.82
N ASP A 16 0.06 -26.85 -17.32
CA ASP A 16 -0.82 -25.94 -16.58
C ASP A 16 -1.49 -26.63 -15.38
N ASP A 17 -1.78 -27.94 -15.46
CA ASP A 17 -2.29 -28.73 -14.33
C ASP A 17 -1.20 -28.91 -13.26
N PHE A 18 0.05 -29.10 -13.67
CA PHE A 18 1.19 -29.24 -12.77
C PHE A 18 1.53 -27.91 -12.06
N GLU A 19 1.51 -26.80 -12.80
CA GLU A 19 1.67 -25.46 -12.22
C GLU A 19 0.51 -25.11 -11.28
N ASN A 20 -0.73 -25.44 -11.63
CA ASN A 20 -1.88 -25.25 -10.74
C ASN A 20 -1.79 -26.08 -9.46
N ILE A 21 -1.32 -27.34 -9.53
CA ILE A 21 -1.15 -28.19 -8.35
C ILE A 21 0.01 -27.71 -7.47
N MET A 22 1.12 -27.28 -8.06
CA MET A 22 2.24 -26.67 -7.32
C MET A 22 1.80 -25.39 -6.62
N LEU A 23 1.10 -24.49 -7.33
CA LEU A 23 0.53 -23.26 -6.76
C LEU A 23 -0.49 -23.57 -5.65
N GLN A 24 -1.33 -24.59 -5.81
CA GLN A 24 -2.27 -24.99 -4.76
C GLN A 24 -1.57 -25.57 -3.52
N SER A 25 -0.45 -26.29 -3.68
CA SER A 25 0.32 -26.81 -2.55
C SER A 25 1.00 -25.70 -1.73
N GLU A 26 1.64 -24.73 -2.39
CA GLU A 26 2.28 -23.59 -1.71
C GLU A 26 1.27 -22.66 -1.02
N VAL A 27 0.11 -22.40 -1.65
CA VAL A 27 -0.96 -21.58 -1.03
C VAL A 27 -1.62 -22.30 0.16
N SER A 28 -1.68 -23.64 0.14
CA SER A 28 -2.21 -24.43 1.27
C SER A 28 -1.30 -24.37 2.51
N ASP A 29 0.02 -24.30 2.31
CA ASP A 29 1.00 -24.23 3.39
C ASP A 29 1.05 -22.85 4.06
N VAL A 30 0.90 -21.75 3.29
CA VAL A 30 0.87 -20.39 3.86
C VAL A 30 -0.38 -20.16 4.73
N ALA A 31 -1.53 -20.71 4.33
CA ALA A 31 -2.76 -20.66 5.13
C ALA A 31 -2.72 -21.60 6.35
N ALA A 32 -1.77 -22.53 6.42
CA ALA A 32 -1.56 -23.44 7.55
C ALA A 32 -0.54 -22.89 8.58
N ASP A 33 0.28 -21.89 8.21
CA ASP A 33 1.23 -21.25 9.12
C ASP A 33 0.49 -20.48 10.25
N PRO A 34 0.68 -20.88 11.54
CA PRO A 34 0.07 -20.19 12.67
C PRO A 34 0.42 -18.70 12.77
N ALA A 35 1.62 -18.30 12.32
CA ALA A 35 2.04 -16.90 12.32
C ALA A 35 1.29 -16.11 11.24
N ALA A 36 1.11 -16.67 10.04
CA ALA A 36 0.34 -16.05 8.97
C ALA A 36 -1.14 -15.89 9.37
N ARG A 37 -1.74 -16.92 10.00
CA ARG A 37 -3.11 -16.82 10.55
C ARG A 37 -3.25 -15.72 11.59
N THR A 38 -2.33 -15.68 12.56
CA THR A 38 -2.33 -14.64 13.59
C THR A 38 -2.21 -13.23 12.99
N MET A 39 -1.41 -13.06 11.92
CA MET A 39 -1.29 -11.78 11.21
C MET A 39 -2.59 -11.39 10.49
N LEU A 40 -3.24 -12.34 9.81
CA LEU A 40 -4.53 -12.10 9.14
C LEU A 40 -5.63 -11.74 10.13
N GLU A 41 -5.74 -12.46 11.24
CA GLU A 41 -6.70 -12.17 12.32
C GLU A 41 -6.49 -10.77 12.92
N LYS A 42 -5.22 -10.37 13.13
CA LYS A 42 -4.89 -9.02 13.57
C LYS A 42 -5.25 -7.97 12.54
N ALA A 43 -4.95 -8.20 11.27
CA ALA A 43 -5.31 -7.29 10.19
C ALA A 43 -6.83 -7.10 10.10
N ASP A 44 -7.60 -8.17 10.28
CA ASP A 44 -9.06 -8.12 10.37
C ASP A 44 -9.55 -7.27 11.54
N ALA A 45 -9.03 -7.52 12.73
CA ALA A 45 -9.37 -6.72 13.90
C ALA A 45 -9.00 -5.25 13.71
N MET A 46 -7.89 -4.94 13.03
CA MET A 46 -7.49 -3.57 12.71
C MET A 46 -8.46 -2.89 11.75
N VAL A 47 -8.94 -3.61 10.72
CA VAL A 47 -9.98 -3.10 9.80
C VAL A 47 -11.25 -2.80 10.57
N GLU A 48 -11.72 -3.70 11.43
CA GLU A 48 -12.98 -3.53 12.15
C GLU A 48 -12.91 -2.41 13.21
N GLN A 49 -11.79 -2.28 13.92
CA GLN A 49 -11.64 -1.27 14.98
C GLN A 49 -11.47 0.15 14.45
N LYS A 50 -10.86 0.33 13.28
CA LYS A 50 -10.46 1.67 12.79
C LYS A 50 -11.51 2.39 11.96
N ARG A 51 -12.61 1.74 11.56
CA ARG A 51 -13.59 2.26 10.60
C ARG A 51 -12.90 2.97 9.41
N PRO A 52 -12.24 2.21 8.52
CA PRO A 52 -11.30 2.73 7.55
C PRO A 52 -11.92 3.85 6.70
N LYS A 53 -11.11 4.88 6.44
CA LYS A 53 -11.51 6.04 5.63
C LYS A 53 -11.35 5.76 4.15
N ILE A 54 -12.42 5.75 3.38
CA ILE A 54 -12.39 5.51 1.93
C ILE A 54 -12.68 6.83 1.22
N LEU A 55 -11.73 7.28 0.40
CA LEU A 55 -11.94 8.40 -0.49
C LEU A 55 -12.61 7.89 -1.77
N VAL A 56 -13.82 8.36 -2.07
CA VAL A 56 -14.54 8.07 -3.31
C VAL A 56 -14.43 9.27 -4.24
N VAL A 57 -13.91 9.04 -5.45
CA VAL A 57 -13.63 10.09 -6.43
C VAL A 57 -14.41 9.80 -7.72
N ASP A 58 -15.40 10.63 -8.02
CA ASP A 58 -16.26 10.53 -9.20
C ASP A 58 -16.89 11.90 -9.45
N ASP A 59 -17.00 12.35 -10.70
CA ASP A 59 -17.57 13.67 -11.02
C ASP A 59 -19.10 13.68 -11.00
N GLU A 60 -19.75 12.51 -10.96
CA GLU A 60 -21.20 12.36 -10.90
C GLU A 60 -21.67 12.08 -9.45
N PRO A 61 -22.39 13.03 -8.81
CA PRO A 61 -22.79 12.91 -7.40
C PRO A 61 -23.59 11.64 -7.08
N MET A 62 -24.40 11.16 -8.02
CA MET A 62 -25.22 9.96 -7.80
C MET A 62 -24.35 8.69 -7.64
N ASN A 63 -23.17 8.64 -8.26
CA ASN A 63 -22.24 7.53 -8.06
C ASN A 63 -21.63 7.57 -6.66
N ILE A 64 -21.28 8.76 -6.17
CA ILE A 64 -20.77 8.96 -4.81
C ILE A 64 -21.82 8.55 -3.78
N GLU A 65 -23.07 9.00 -3.92
CA GLU A 65 -24.16 8.63 -3.01
C GLU A 65 -24.37 7.11 -2.93
N LEU A 66 -24.26 6.42 -4.07
CA LEU A 66 -24.33 4.96 -4.12
C LEU A 66 -23.20 4.31 -3.30
N PHE A 67 -21.96 4.75 -3.49
CA PHE A 67 -20.83 4.20 -2.73
C PHE A 67 -20.90 4.59 -1.25
N GLU A 68 -21.34 5.80 -0.91
CA GLU A 68 -21.57 6.22 0.47
C GLU A 68 -22.55 5.29 1.18
N ALA A 69 -23.68 4.96 0.53
CA ALA A 69 -24.66 4.03 1.08
C ALA A 69 -24.09 2.61 1.24
N GLN A 70 -23.41 2.09 0.21
CA GLN A 70 -22.86 0.73 0.22
C GLN A 70 -21.74 0.55 1.24
N LEU A 71 -20.77 1.47 1.24
CA LEU A 71 -19.59 1.41 2.11
C LEU A 71 -19.95 1.80 3.55
N GLY A 72 -20.84 2.77 3.73
CA GLY A 72 -21.34 3.16 5.05
C GLY A 72 -22.06 2.01 5.75
N ALA A 73 -22.89 1.26 5.02
CA ALA A 73 -23.54 0.04 5.54
C ALA A 73 -22.55 -1.06 5.93
N ALA A 74 -21.37 -1.08 5.30
CA ALA A 74 -20.28 -2.00 5.63
C ALA A 74 -19.34 -1.49 6.74
N GLY A 75 -19.61 -0.32 7.33
CA GLY A 75 -18.89 0.20 8.49
C GLY A 75 -17.71 1.13 8.18
N TYR A 76 -17.48 1.46 6.90
CA TYR A 76 -16.43 2.38 6.47
C TYR A 76 -16.84 3.85 6.67
N GLU A 77 -15.85 4.71 6.89
CA GLU A 77 -16.01 6.17 6.79
C GLU A 77 -15.78 6.56 5.33
N VAL A 78 -16.72 7.29 4.72
CA VAL A 78 -16.60 7.71 3.32
C VAL A 78 -16.33 9.21 3.25
N VAL A 79 -15.35 9.57 2.42
CA VAL A 79 -15.06 10.95 2.06
C VAL A 79 -15.24 11.07 0.55
N ALA A 80 -16.11 11.95 0.10
CA ALA A 80 -16.34 12.20 -1.33
C ALA A 80 -15.26 13.11 -1.93
N ALA A 81 -15.02 13.07 -3.23
CA ALA A 81 -14.37 14.11 -4.01
C ALA A 81 -14.95 14.11 -5.43
N TYR A 82 -15.26 15.30 -5.96
CA TYR A 82 -15.98 15.47 -7.22
C TYR A 82 -15.06 15.86 -8.39
N SER A 83 -13.74 15.93 -8.14
CA SER A 83 -12.73 16.15 -9.17
C SER A 83 -11.39 15.57 -8.75
N GLY A 84 -10.49 15.37 -9.72
CA GLY A 84 -9.14 14.91 -9.44
C GLY A 84 -8.33 15.87 -8.56
N GLU A 85 -8.49 17.18 -8.75
CA GLU A 85 -7.82 18.20 -7.95
C GLU A 85 -8.31 18.20 -6.50
N GLU A 86 -9.62 18.02 -6.29
CA GLU A 86 -10.19 17.86 -4.96
C GLU A 86 -9.65 16.60 -4.28
N ALA A 87 -9.61 15.48 -5.01
CA ALA A 87 -9.08 14.22 -4.50
C ALA A 87 -7.62 14.36 -4.03
N LEU A 88 -6.76 14.94 -4.85
CA LEU A 88 -5.36 15.17 -4.49
C LEU A 88 -5.20 16.08 -3.27
N LYS A 89 -5.98 17.16 -3.18
CA LYS A 89 -5.98 18.04 -1.99
C LYS A 89 -6.40 17.30 -0.72
N LYS A 90 -7.42 16.43 -0.81
CA LYS A 90 -7.86 15.62 0.33
C LYS A 90 -6.81 14.61 0.75
N VAL A 91 -6.18 13.93 -0.19
CA VAL A 91 -5.07 13.00 0.09
C VAL A 91 -3.90 13.72 0.76
N GLU A 92 -3.55 14.93 0.35
CA GLU A 92 -2.48 15.72 0.97
C GLU A 92 -2.83 16.21 2.38
N GLY A 93 -4.09 16.59 2.62
CA GLY A 93 -4.54 17.06 3.93
C GLY A 93 -4.69 15.94 4.95
N GLU A 94 -5.43 14.88 4.58
CA GLU A 94 -5.66 13.71 5.41
C GLU A 94 -5.65 12.44 4.55
N PRO A 95 -4.53 11.70 4.51
CA PRO A 95 -4.41 10.51 3.66
C PRO A 95 -5.49 9.46 3.99
N PRO A 96 -6.29 9.04 3.00
CA PRO A 96 -7.32 8.03 3.21
C PRO A 96 -6.71 6.64 3.40
N ASP A 97 -7.56 5.71 3.85
CA ASP A 97 -7.20 4.32 3.94
C ASP A 97 -7.14 3.61 2.60
N LEU A 98 -8.05 3.95 1.69
CA LEU A 98 -8.17 3.42 0.35
C LEU A 98 -8.84 4.47 -0.54
N ILE A 99 -8.57 4.44 -1.84
CA ILE A 99 -9.21 5.32 -2.83
C ILE A 99 -10.04 4.47 -3.80
N LEU A 100 -11.34 4.77 -3.91
CA LEU A 100 -12.17 4.38 -5.05
C LEU A 100 -12.14 5.51 -6.08
N LEU A 101 -11.72 5.20 -7.30
CA LEU A 101 -11.42 6.22 -8.30
C LEU A 101 -12.12 5.92 -9.63
N ASP A 102 -12.92 6.84 -10.14
CA ASP A 102 -13.35 6.76 -11.53
C ASP A 102 -12.21 7.12 -12.50
N ALA A 103 -12.22 6.48 -13.66
CA ALA A 103 -11.18 6.66 -14.67
C ALA A 103 -11.41 7.92 -15.52
N VAL A 104 -12.66 8.32 -15.74
CA VAL A 104 -13.06 9.32 -16.74
C VAL A 104 -13.75 10.48 -16.04
N MET A 105 -12.97 11.49 -15.69
CA MET A 105 -13.48 12.75 -15.12
C MET A 105 -12.99 13.94 -15.94
N PRO A 106 -13.73 15.06 -15.97
CA PRO A 106 -13.26 16.32 -16.52
C PRO A 106 -11.97 16.81 -15.85
N GLY A 107 -11.05 17.36 -16.64
CA GLY A 107 -9.77 17.83 -16.12
C GLY A 107 -8.79 16.69 -15.91
N LEU A 108 -8.45 16.43 -14.64
CA LEU A 108 -7.48 15.40 -14.28
C LEU A 108 -8.15 14.01 -14.22
N ASN A 109 -7.73 13.09 -15.09
CA ASN A 109 -8.33 11.76 -15.16
C ASN A 109 -7.73 10.77 -14.14
N GLY A 110 -8.42 9.65 -13.94
CA GLY A 110 -8.04 8.65 -12.92
C GLY A 110 -6.64 8.06 -13.11
N PHE A 111 -6.21 7.86 -14.36
CA PHE A 111 -4.87 7.32 -14.64
C PHE A 111 -3.75 8.32 -14.28
N GLU A 112 -3.99 9.61 -14.50
CA GLU A 112 -3.05 10.68 -14.13
C GLU A 112 -2.94 10.81 -12.61
N ILE A 113 -4.07 10.75 -11.90
CA ILE A 113 -4.11 10.76 -10.43
C ILE A 113 -3.27 9.62 -9.87
N ILE A 114 -3.44 8.39 -10.37
CA ILE A 114 -2.65 7.24 -9.90
C ILE A 114 -1.15 7.49 -10.09
N LYS A 115 -0.74 7.96 -11.27
CA LYS A 115 0.69 8.28 -11.53
C LYS A 115 1.23 9.32 -10.53
N MET A 116 0.45 10.34 -10.21
CA MET A 116 0.84 11.35 -9.21
C MET A 116 0.94 10.76 -7.79
N LEU A 117 0.01 9.87 -7.41
CA LEU A 117 0.03 9.18 -6.11
C LEU A 117 1.23 8.22 -5.99
N ARG A 118 1.57 7.50 -7.05
CA ARG A 118 2.76 6.61 -7.07
C ARG A 118 4.08 7.38 -7.12
N GLY A 119 4.05 8.65 -7.52
CA GLY A 119 5.23 9.53 -7.55
C GLY A 119 5.67 10.07 -6.18
N LYS A 120 4.89 9.88 -5.11
CA LYS A 120 5.17 10.40 -3.76
C LYS A 120 5.27 9.27 -2.74
N ALA A 121 6.28 9.32 -1.87
CA ALA A 121 6.52 8.26 -0.88
C ALA A 121 5.38 8.14 0.15
N GLU A 122 4.71 9.25 0.45
CA GLU A 122 3.63 9.36 1.44
C GLU A 122 2.34 8.69 0.95
N THR A 123 2.13 8.63 -0.37
CA THR A 123 0.91 8.10 -0.98
C THR A 123 1.14 6.80 -1.75
N LEU A 124 2.40 6.38 -1.89
CA LEU A 124 2.82 5.21 -2.66
C LEU A 124 2.03 3.95 -2.31
N PHE A 125 1.76 3.74 -1.01
CA PHE A 125 1.11 2.54 -0.47
C PHE A 125 -0.36 2.73 -0.14
N ILE A 126 -1.00 3.83 -0.56
CA ILE A 126 -2.46 3.95 -0.47
C ILE A 126 -3.05 3.07 -1.56
N PRO A 127 -3.86 2.05 -1.23
CA PRO A 127 -4.50 1.21 -2.23
C PRO A 127 -5.50 2.02 -3.06
N VAL A 128 -5.48 1.83 -4.37
CA VAL A 128 -6.40 2.45 -5.33
C VAL A 128 -7.16 1.36 -6.07
N VAL A 129 -8.48 1.40 -5.96
CA VAL A 129 -9.39 0.60 -6.77
C VAL A 129 -10.03 1.52 -7.80
N MET A 130 -9.73 1.28 -9.07
CA MET A 130 -10.39 1.98 -10.16
C MET A 130 -11.76 1.36 -10.40
N VAL A 131 -12.82 2.16 -10.42
CA VAL A 131 -14.19 1.71 -10.66
C VAL A 131 -14.82 2.52 -11.79
N THR A 132 -14.94 1.94 -12.98
CA THR A 132 -15.27 2.71 -14.19
C THR A 132 -16.21 1.98 -15.14
N ALA A 133 -16.87 2.72 -16.03
CA ALA A 133 -17.65 2.15 -17.14
C ALA A 133 -16.77 1.61 -18.29
N LEU A 134 -15.47 1.93 -18.30
CA LEU A 134 -14.54 1.40 -19.30
C LEU A 134 -14.37 -0.12 -19.14
N ASN A 135 -14.76 -0.87 -20.18
CA ASN A 135 -14.76 -2.33 -20.16
C ASN A 135 -13.77 -2.98 -21.14
N GLU A 136 -13.14 -2.19 -22.00
CA GLU A 136 -12.22 -2.69 -23.02
C GLU A 136 -10.86 -3.06 -22.44
N MET A 137 -10.24 -4.13 -22.98
CA MET A 137 -8.98 -4.68 -22.48
C MET A 137 -7.84 -3.65 -22.41
N ARG A 138 -7.77 -2.71 -23.36
CA ARG A 138 -6.75 -1.65 -23.37
C ARG A 138 -6.75 -0.81 -22.09
N TYR A 139 -7.92 -0.55 -21.50
CA TYR A 139 -8.03 0.27 -20.30
C TYR A 139 -7.62 -0.49 -19.06
N LYS A 140 -7.86 -1.81 -19.02
CA LYS A 140 -7.35 -2.68 -17.96
C LYS A 140 -5.83 -2.71 -17.97
N ILE A 141 -5.22 -2.87 -19.16
CA ILE A 141 -3.76 -2.83 -19.33
C ILE A 141 -3.22 -1.46 -18.87
N GLN A 142 -3.81 -0.37 -19.34
CA GLN A 142 -3.42 0.98 -18.94
C GLN A 142 -3.53 1.22 -17.43
N ALA A 143 -4.57 0.67 -16.78
CA ALA A 143 -4.75 0.79 -15.33
C ALA A 143 -3.64 0.05 -14.57
N ILE A 144 -3.32 -1.18 -14.98
CA ILE A 144 -2.22 -1.97 -14.40
C ILE A 144 -0.89 -1.22 -14.58
N GLU A 145 -0.60 -0.72 -15.78
CA GLU A 145 0.62 0.03 -16.07
C GLU A 145 0.73 1.34 -15.27
N SER A 146 -0.41 1.94 -14.88
CA SER A 146 -0.42 3.12 -14.02
C SER A 146 -0.08 2.80 -12.56
N GLY A 147 -0.13 1.53 -12.14
CA GLY A 147 0.08 1.09 -10.76
C GLY A 147 -1.20 1.05 -9.93
N VAL A 148 -2.35 0.78 -10.55
CA VAL A 148 -3.60 0.50 -9.84
C VAL A 148 -3.49 -0.80 -9.06
N ASP A 149 -4.11 -0.89 -7.88
CA ASP A 149 -4.12 -2.13 -7.09
C ASP A 149 -5.26 -3.06 -7.51
N ASN A 150 -6.37 -2.50 -7.99
CA ASN A 150 -7.47 -3.26 -8.54
C ASN A 150 -8.31 -2.45 -9.55
N PHE A 151 -8.98 -3.13 -10.47
CA PHE A 151 -9.82 -2.53 -11.51
C PHE A 151 -11.18 -3.25 -11.58
N LEU A 152 -12.26 -2.51 -11.40
CA LEU A 152 -13.64 -3.02 -11.45
C LEU A 152 -14.43 -2.27 -12.53
N THR A 153 -15.14 -3.02 -13.35
CA THR A 153 -16.02 -2.47 -14.38
C THR A 153 -17.44 -2.36 -13.83
N ARG A 154 -18.09 -1.21 -14.02
CA ARG A 154 -19.49 -1.01 -13.63
C ARG A 154 -20.43 -1.81 -14.55
N PRO A 155 -21.56 -2.33 -14.03
CA PRO A 155 -22.02 -2.26 -12.63
C PRO A 155 -21.22 -3.20 -11.71
N VAL A 156 -20.81 -2.69 -10.54
CA VAL A 156 -20.03 -3.46 -9.56
C VAL A 156 -20.95 -4.12 -8.55
N ASN A 157 -20.73 -5.40 -8.29
CA ASN A 157 -21.41 -6.12 -7.23
C ASN A 157 -20.91 -5.66 -5.85
N SER A 158 -21.81 -5.33 -4.92
CA SER A 158 -21.42 -4.83 -3.60
C SER A 158 -20.58 -5.83 -2.80
N LEU A 159 -20.89 -7.13 -2.86
CA LEU A 159 -20.10 -8.14 -2.15
C LEU A 159 -18.67 -8.24 -2.72
N GLU A 160 -18.55 -8.18 -4.04
CA GLU A 160 -17.25 -8.14 -4.72
C GLU A 160 -16.44 -6.92 -4.28
N LEU A 161 -17.03 -5.73 -4.35
CA LEU A 161 -16.39 -4.47 -3.96
C LEU A 161 -15.89 -4.51 -2.51
N ILE A 162 -16.76 -4.90 -1.57
CA ILE A 162 -16.43 -4.94 -0.14
C ILE A 162 -15.35 -5.98 0.14
N THR A 163 -15.39 -7.14 -0.53
CA THR A 163 -14.38 -8.19 -0.36
C THR A 163 -13.01 -7.71 -0.85
N GLN A 164 -12.97 -7.06 -2.01
CA GLN A 164 -11.77 -6.46 -2.61
C GLN A 164 -11.17 -5.39 -1.67
N ILE A 165 -12.00 -4.46 -1.20
CA ILE A 165 -11.61 -3.41 -0.25
C ILE A 165 -11.03 -4.02 1.04
N LYS A 166 -11.71 -5.00 1.64
CA LYS A 166 -11.25 -5.66 2.86
C LYS A 166 -9.88 -6.31 2.66
N SER A 167 -9.68 -6.98 1.52
CA SER A 167 -8.40 -7.61 1.17
C SER A 167 -7.26 -6.58 1.07
N LEU A 168 -7.47 -5.50 0.32
CA LEU A 168 -6.48 -4.44 0.14
C LEU A 168 -6.14 -3.72 1.45
N LEU A 169 -7.14 -3.46 2.29
CA LEU A 169 -6.93 -2.85 3.61
C LEU A 169 -6.14 -3.74 4.55
N ARG A 170 -6.35 -5.07 4.53
CA ARG A 170 -5.54 -6.02 5.30
C ARG A 170 -4.06 -5.91 4.89
N ILE A 171 -3.78 -5.95 3.58
CA ILE A 171 -2.41 -5.82 3.06
C ILE A 171 -1.79 -4.50 3.49
N LYS A 172 -2.52 -3.39 3.34
CA LYS A 172 -2.07 -2.06 3.77
C LYS A 172 -1.72 -2.04 5.26
N TYR A 173 -2.59 -2.53 6.11
CA TYR A 173 -2.37 -2.48 7.56
C TYR A 173 -1.25 -3.38 8.03
N MET A 174 -1.09 -4.56 7.41
CA MET A 174 0.09 -5.40 7.63
C MET A 174 1.36 -4.66 7.22
N TYR A 175 1.36 -4.01 6.06
CA TYR A 175 2.50 -3.23 5.58
C TYR A 175 2.84 -2.07 6.53
N ASN A 176 1.85 -1.31 6.97
CA ASN A 176 2.03 -0.23 7.94
C ASN A 176 2.59 -0.75 9.28
N GLU A 177 2.11 -1.89 9.76
CA GLU A 177 2.64 -2.52 10.97
C GLU A 177 4.10 -2.95 10.81
N LEU A 178 4.45 -3.54 9.65
CA LEU A 178 5.83 -3.93 9.34
C LEU A 178 6.77 -2.73 9.26
N ILE A 179 6.33 -1.63 8.63
CA ILE A 179 7.10 -0.39 8.59
C ILE A 179 7.30 0.15 10.01
N GLU A 180 6.23 0.28 10.78
CA GLU A 180 6.32 0.85 12.13
C GLU A 180 7.28 0.02 12.97
N ARG A 181 7.17 -1.32 12.95
CA ARG A 181 8.12 -2.21 13.64
C ARG A 181 9.58 -1.99 13.26
N LYS A 182 9.88 -1.69 11.99
CA LYS A 182 11.25 -1.40 11.52
C LYS A 182 11.71 0.02 11.88
N ILE A 183 10.82 0.99 11.86
CA ILE A 183 11.15 2.42 12.05
C ILE A 183 11.15 2.81 13.53
N SER A 184 10.30 2.22 14.39
CA SER A 184 10.19 2.60 15.80
C SER A 184 11.54 2.51 16.55
N PRO A 185 12.38 1.47 16.37
CA PRO A 185 13.70 1.40 17.02
C PRO A 185 14.62 2.54 16.58
N ILE A 186 14.67 2.82 15.28
CA ILE A 186 15.49 3.90 14.69
C ILE A 186 15.03 5.25 15.23
N ARG A 187 13.71 5.47 15.31
CA ARG A 187 13.12 6.70 15.85
C ARG A 187 13.46 6.87 17.34
N ALA A 188 13.36 5.80 18.13
CA ALA A 188 13.70 5.81 19.56
C ALA A 188 15.20 6.09 19.78
N GLU A 189 16.07 5.48 18.99
CA GLU A 189 17.52 5.71 19.03
C GLU A 189 17.84 7.18 18.70
N LYS A 190 17.29 7.72 17.61
CA LYS A 190 17.46 9.12 17.20
C LYS A 190 17.06 10.10 18.30
N GLU A 191 15.92 9.88 18.95
CA GLU A 191 15.47 10.74 20.06
C GLU A 191 16.34 10.59 21.32
N SER A 192 16.79 9.38 21.64
CA SER A 192 17.73 9.14 22.74
C SER A 192 19.07 9.85 22.49
N PHE A 193 19.53 9.86 21.24
CA PHE A 193 20.77 10.52 20.83
C PHE A 193 20.62 12.04 20.90
N LYS A 194 19.52 12.60 20.38
CA LYS A 194 19.21 14.04 20.52
C LYS A 194 19.15 14.49 21.98
N ARG A 195 18.60 13.67 22.88
CA ARG A 195 18.55 13.97 24.31
C ARG A 195 19.95 14.03 24.93
N LYS A 196 20.78 13.01 24.69
CA LYS A 196 22.18 12.98 25.15
C LYS A 196 22.99 14.18 24.64
N LEU A 197 22.73 14.63 23.40
CA LEU A 197 23.35 15.83 22.85
C LEU A 197 22.91 17.10 23.60
N ARG A 198 21.60 17.26 23.87
CA ARG A 198 21.08 18.41 24.63
C ARG A 198 21.62 18.49 26.05
N GLU A 199 21.81 17.34 26.70
CA GLU A 199 22.41 17.25 28.04
C GLU A 199 23.88 17.69 28.01
N LYS A 200 24.69 17.15 27.09
CA LYS A 200 26.10 17.55 26.96
C LYS A 200 26.31 19.02 26.54
N SER A 201 25.47 19.57 25.68
CA SER A 201 25.57 20.99 25.28
C SER A 201 25.14 21.97 26.37
N ARG A 202 24.41 21.54 27.42
CA ARG A 202 24.13 22.37 28.61
C ARG A 202 25.34 22.43 29.55
N ASP A 203 26.21 21.41 29.52
CA ASP A 203 27.36 21.31 30.43
C ASP A 203 28.63 21.95 29.88
N SER A 204 28.74 22.23 28.58
CA SER A 204 29.84 23.04 28.03
C SER A 204 29.50 23.71 26.69
N LEU A 205 29.40 25.04 26.70
CA LEU A 205 29.61 25.88 25.53
C LEU A 205 30.92 26.67 25.71
N ASP A 206 32.02 25.94 25.83
CA ASP A 206 33.36 26.46 25.58
C ASP A 206 33.87 25.96 24.22
N ALA A 207 34.91 26.60 23.67
CA ALA A 207 35.41 26.33 22.32
C ALA A 207 35.85 24.86 22.10
N LYS A 208 36.10 24.10 23.17
CA LYS A 208 36.38 22.65 23.13
C LYS A 208 35.14 21.82 22.80
N GLY A 209 33.97 22.15 23.36
CA GLY A 209 32.74 21.41 23.13
C GLY A 209 32.28 21.42 21.66
N VAL A 210 32.49 22.55 20.96
CA VAL A 210 32.18 22.66 19.53
C VAL A 210 33.11 21.79 18.68
N SER A 211 34.40 21.73 19.02
CA SER A 211 35.38 20.89 18.31
C SER A 211 35.10 19.39 18.50
N GLU A 212 34.70 18.97 19.71
CA GLU A 212 34.30 17.59 19.99
C GLU A 212 32.99 17.22 19.29
N TYR A 213 32.04 18.16 19.20
CA TYR A 213 30.78 17.99 18.49
C TYR A 213 30.99 17.76 16.98
N VAL A 214 31.86 18.56 16.35
CA VAL A 214 32.23 18.37 14.94
C VAL A 214 32.96 17.04 14.74
N ALA A 215 33.83 16.63 15.65
CA ALA A 215 34.52 15.33 15.57
C ALA A 215 33.56 14.14 15.71
N LEU A 216 32.55 14.23 16.59
CA LEU A 216 31.55 13.18 16.80
C LEU A 216 30.65 13.02 15.58
N LEU A 217 30.18 14.12 14.99
CA LEU A 217 29.39 14.11 13.76
C LEU A 217 30.20 13.57 12.58
N THR A 218 31.45 13.98 12.44
CA THR A 218 32.34 13.53 11.35
C THR A 218 32.63 12.04 11.45
N LYS A 219 32.83 11.50 12.66
CA LYS A 219 33.05 10.06 12.88
C LYS A 219 31.81 9.22 12.59
N HIS A 220 30.62 9.73 12.91
CA HIS A 220 29.37 9.03 12.64
C HIS A 220 29.02 9.03 11.15
N ILE A 221 29.23 10.15 10.45
CA ILE A 221 29.01 10.25 8.98
C ILE A 221 30.02 9.38 8.20
N ASN A 222 31.29 9.32 8.63
CA ASN A 222 32.33 8.55 7.94
C ASN A 222 32.41 7.08 8.39
N GLY A 223 31.65 6.67 9.40
CA GLY A 223 31.63 5.31 9.95
C GLY A 223 30.82 4.30 9.13
N ASP A 224 29.95 4.76 8.23
CA ASP A 224 29.07 3.92 7.41
C ASP A 224 29.64 3.54 6.03
N HIS A 225 30.95 3.77 5.79
CA HIS A 225 31.61 3.48 4.51
C HIS A 225 32.81 2.52 4.57
N GLN A 226 32.88 1.66 5.59
CA GLN A 226 33.76 0.49 5.53
C GLN A 226 32.97 -0.82 5.68
N SER A 227 32.44 -1.29 4.54
CA SER A 227 32.16 -2.72 4.36
C SER A 227 33.50 -3.46 4.18
N PRO A 228 33.80 -4.53 4.94
CA PRO A 228 34.84 -5.46 4.56
C PRO A 228 34.35 -6.36 3.41
N LEU A 229 35.30 -6.67 2.52
CA LEU A 229 35.22 -7.50 1.31
C LEU A 229 34.44 -8.82 1.47
#